data_AF-A0A543EWF1-F1
#
_entry.id   AF-A0A543EWF1-F1
#
_cell.length_a   1.000
_cell.length_b   1.000
_cell.length_c   1.000
_cell.angle_alpha   90.00
_cell.angle_beta   90.00
_cell.angle_gamma   90.00
#
_symmetry.space_group_name_H-M   'P 1'
#
loop_
_entity.id
_entity.type
_entity.pdbx_description
1 polymer ?
#
loop_
_entity_poly.entity_id
_entity_poly.type
_entity_poly.pdbx_seq_one_letter_code
_entity_poly.pdbx_strand_id
1 'polypeptide(L)'
;MTSLLTLAGAQIARQSPHSNRIAAWLTRTALEQIVDELLRAKGIEAGRASGRARLACLEVAYHDQHEVPSRSQYAWTRLSEACHQHAYQLSPTYQEVQHLLEIVRGLQASRPAVPVAQSRRSPISSEPCASGDGRVYDA
;
A
#
# COMPACT_ATOMS: atom_id res chain seq x y z
N MET A 1 7.66 -5.11 16.28
CA MET A 1 6.81 -4.19 15.49
C MET A 1 5.56 -4.94 15.08
N THR A 2 4.37 -4.47 15.46
CA THR A 2 3.11 -5.16 15.11
C THR A 2 2.72 -4.83 13.67
N SER A 3 2.50 -5.85 12.83
CA SER A 3 2.05 -5.63 11.45
C SER A 3 0.56 -5.25 11.40
N LEU A 4 0.14 -4.56 10.33
CA LEU A 4 -1.27 -4.19 10.13
C LEU A 4 -2.20 -5.41 10.05
N LEU A 5 -1.73 -6.52 9.47
CA LEU A 5 -2.51 -7.76 9.36
C LEU A 5 -2.68 -8.49 10.71
N THR A 6 -1.72 -8.33 11.62
CA THR A 6 -1.86 -8.80 13.01
C THR A 6 -2.89 -7.96 13.76
N LEU A 7 -2.85 -6.63 13.63
CA LEU A 7 -3.85 -5.74 14.23
C LEU A 7 -5.25 -5.98 13.67
N ALA A 8 -5.38 -6.17 12.35
CA ALA A 8 -6.66 -6.50 11.71
C ALA A 8 -7.23 -7.81 12.26
N GLY A 9 -6.38 -8.84 12.42
CA GLY A 9 -6.78 -10.12 13.03
C GLY A 9 -7.25 -9.97 14.48
N ALA A 10 -6.59 -9.13 15.28
CA ALA A 10 -7.03 -8.86 16.65
C ALA A 10 -8.37 -8.11 16.71
N GLN A 11 -8.63 -7.20 15.76
CA GLN A 11 -9.88 -6.46 15.70
C GLN A 11 -11.06 -7.35 15.29
N ILE A 12 -10.90 -8.14 14.23
CA ILE A 12 -12.00 -8.97 13.74
C ILE A 12 -12.42 -10.06 14.75
N ALA A 13 -11.50 -10.53 15.58
CA ALA A 13 -11.79 -11.48 16.67
C ALA A 13 -12.79 -10.94 17.72
N ARG A 14 -13.01 -9.62 17.77
CA ARG A 14 -14.01 -8.98 18.66
C ARG A 14 -15.44 -9.11 18.14
N GLN A 15 -15.64 -9.51 16.88
CA GLN A 15 -16.92 -9.84 16.24
C GLN A 15 -18.04 -8.80 16.40
N SER A 16 -17.70 -7.51 16.44
CA SER A 16 -18.66 -6.40 16.44
C SER A 16 -18.68 -5.69 15.08
N PRO A 17 -19.80 -5.05 14.68
CA PRO A 17 -19.85 -4.27 13.44
C PRO A 17 -18.76 -3.17 13.39
N HIS A 18 -18.48 -2.52 14.53
CA HIS A 18 -17.45 -1.49 14.59
C HIS A 18 -16.04 -2.07 14.41
N SER A 19 -15.72 -3.17 15.11
CA SER A 19 -14.42 -3.83 14.97
C SER A 19 -14.21 -4.42 13.57
N ASN A 20 -15.26 -4.91 12.91
CA ASN A 20 -15.19 -5.40 11.53
C ASN A 20 -14.77 -4.29 10.57
N ARG A 21 -15.31 -3.07 10.74
CA ARG A 21 -14.91 -1.91 9.92
C ARG A 21 -13.47 -1.50 10.17
N ILE A 22 -13.01 -1.49 11.43
CA ILE A 22 -11.61 -1.21 11.75
C ILE A 22 -10.71 -2.27 11.09
N ALA A 23 -11.07 -3.55 11.20
CA ALA A 23 -10.32 -4.63 10.57
C ALA A 23 -10.28 -4.50 9.03
N ALA A 24 -11.40 -4.12 8.39
CA ALA A 24 -11.45 -3.88 6.95
C ALA A 24 -10.52 -2.73 6.53
N TRP A 25 -10.53 -1.62 7.27
CA TRP A 25 -9.64 -0.49 7.00
C TRP A 25 -8.16 -0.87 7.14
N LEU A 26 -7.78 -1.53 8.24
CA LEU A 26 -6.41 -2.01 8.46
C LEU A 26 -5.97 -3.00 7.38
N THR A 27 -6.86 -3.89 6.96
CA THR A 27 -6.59 -4.88 5.90
C THR A 27 -6.38 -4.19 4.55
N ARG A 28 -7.18 -3.16 4.23
CA ARG A 28 -7.02 -2.37 3.00
C ARG A 28 -5.68 -1.64 2.98
N THR A 29 -5.30 -1.00 4.08
CA THR A 29 -4.00 -0.32 4.18
C THR A 29 -2.85 -1.31 4.01
N ALA A 30 -2.95 -2.49 4.61
CA ALA A 30 -1.96 -3.55 4.43
C ALA A 30 -1.88 -4.02 2.96
N LEU A 31 -3.02 -4.20 2.29
CA LEU A 31 -3.06 -4.56 0.88
C LEU A 31 -2.38 -3.51 0.00
N GLU A 32 -2.65 -2.22 0.22
CA GLU A 32 -2.02 -1.13 -0.54
C GLU A 32 -0.49 -1.14 -0.38
N GLN A 33 0.02 -1.41 0.84
CA GLN A 33 1.46 -1.61 1.06
C GLN A 33 2.02 -2.83 0.32
N ILE A 34 1.29 -3.96 0.35
CA ILE A 34 1.70 -5.18 -0.35
C ILE A 34 1.76 -4.95 -1.86
N VAL A 35 0.79 -4.24 -2.43
CA VAL A 35 0.79 -3.88 -3.87
C VAL A 35 2.00 -3.03 -4.22
N ASP A 36 2.35 -2.02 -3.39
CA ASP A 36 3.57 -1.24 -3.59
C ASP A 36 4.82 -2.12 -3.57
N GLU A 37 4.92 -3.05 -2.62
CA GLU A 37 6.06 -3.96 -2.51
C GLU A 37 6.15 -4.95 -3.69
N LEU A 38 5.01 -5.43 -4.18
CA LEU A 38 4.93 -6.30 -5.37
C LEU A 38 5.36 -5.58 -6.65
N LEU A 39 4.98 -4.31 -6.81
CA LEU A 39 5.42 -3.48 -7.94
C LEU A 39 6.92 -3.19 -7.88
N ARG A 40 7.43 -2.83 -6.69
CA ARG A 40 8.87 -2.64 -6.48
C ARG A 40 9.69 -3.89 -6.77
N ALA A 41 9.18 -5.07 -6.44
CA ALA A 41 9.84 -6.34 -6.77
C ALA A 41 9.95 -6.57 -8.29
N LYS A 42 9.12 -5.91 -9.10
CA LYS A 42 9.19 -5.90 -10.56
C LYS A 42 9.94 -4.68 -11.13
N GLY A 43 10.57 -3.87 -10.26
CA GLY A 43 11.28 -2.65 -10.65
C GLY A 43 10.37 -1.48 -11.05
N ILE A 44 9.09 -1.51 -10.66
CA ILE A 44 8.11 -0.48 -11.00
C ILE A 44 7.89 0.43 -9.78
N GLU A 45 8.22 1.71 -9.93
CA GLU A 45 7.94 2.74 -8.93
C GLU A 45 6.70 3.55 -9.35
N ALA A 46 5.54 3.22 -8.77
CA ALA A 46 4.27 3.86 -9.12
C ALA A 46 4.11 5.29 -8.53
N GLY A 47 5.09 5.78 -7.75
CA GLY A 47 5.11 7.13 -7.21
C GLY A 47 3.81 7.53 -6.49
N ARG A 48 3.20 8.65 -6.92
CA ARG A 48 1.94 9.20 -6.38
C ARG A 48 0.67 8.67 -7.07
N ALA A 49 0.75 7.55 -7.79
CA ALA A 49 -0.43 6.94 -8.41
C ALA A 49 -1.56 6.71 -7.38
N SER A 50 -2.80 6.60 -7.85
CA SER A 50 -3.91 6.17 -7.00
C SER A 50 -3.83 4.65 -6.74
N GLY A 51 -4.54 4.14 -5.73
CA GLY A 51 -4.62 2.69 -5.47
C GLY A 51 -5.08 1.90 -6.70
N ARG A 52 -6.10 2.40 -7.42
CA ARG A 52 -6.57 1.80 -8.67
C ARG A 52 -5.52 1.80 -9.77
N ALA A 53 -4.77 2.89 -9.92
CA ALA A 53 -3.70 2.95 -10.93
C ALA A 53 -2.56 1.96 -10.63
N ARG A 54 -2.20 1.78 -9.34
CA ARG A 54 -1.24 0.75 -8.94
C ARG A 54 -1.71 -0.66 -9.27
N LEU A 55 -2.99 -0.96 -9.10
CA LEU A 55 -3.56 -2.27 -9.48
C LEU A 55 -3.49 -2.49 -11.00
N ALA A 56 -3.75 -1.47 -11.82
CA ALA A 56 -3.55 -1.56 -13.26
C ALA A 56 -2.08 -1.81 -13.63
N CYS A 57 -1.13 -1.15 -12.95
CA CYS A 57 0.30 -1.47 -13.12
C CYS A 57 0.60 -2.94 -12.74
N LEU A 58 -0.06 -3.45 -11.69
CA LEU A 58 0.15 -4.82 -11.21
C LEU A 58 -0.33 -5.86 -12.24
N GLU A 59 -1.44 -5.61 -12.92
CA GLU A 59 -1.94 -6.44 -14.02
C GLU A 59 -0.91 -6.61 -15.13
N VAL A 60 -0.24 -5.53 -15.53
CA VAL A 60 0.82 -5.57 -16.54
C VAL A 60 2.08 -6.26 -16.00
N ALA A 61 2.48 -5.95 -14.77
CA ALA A 61 3.71 -6.45 -14.17
C ALA A 61 3.70 -7.96 -13.87
N TYR A 62 2.52 -8.53 -13.64
CA TYR A 62 2.29 -9.94 -13.36
C TYR A 62 1.40 -10.60 -14.43
N HIS A 63 1.55 -10.20 -15.70
CA HIS A 63 0.76 -10.78 -16.80
C HIS A 63 0.89 -12.31 -16.91
N ASP A 64 2.05 -12.88 -16.57
CA ASP A 64 2.26 -14.34 -16.52
C ASP A 64 1.62 -15.03 -15.30
N GLN A 65 1.18 -14.26 -14.30
CA GLN A 65 0.67 -14.74 -13.01
C GLN A 65 -0.65 -14.02 -12.67
N HIS A 66 -1.70 -14.34 -13.43
CA HIS A 66 -3.02 -13.68 -13.31
C HIS A 66 -3.66 -13.75 -11.92
N GLU A 67 -3.25 -14.69 -11.06
CA GLU A 67 -3.80 -14.86 -9.72
C GLU A 67 -3.49 -13.65 -8.81
N VAL A 68 -2.28 -13.09 -8.87
CA VAL A 68 -1.87 -11.98 -7.99
C VAL A 68 -2.65 -10.69 -8.29
N PRO A 69 -2.75 -10.22 -9.56
CA PRO A 69 -3.57 -9.07 -9.89
C PRO A 69 -5.05 -9.28 -9.60
N SER A 70 -5.63 -10.42 -10.00
CA SER A 70 -7.06 -10.68 -9.84
C SER A 70 -7.48 -10.69 -8.37
N ARG A 71 -6.72 -11.36 -7.50
CA ARG A 71 -6.96 -11.38 -6.05
C ARG A 71 -6.77 -10.01 -5.42
N SER A 72 -5.75 -9.26 -5.85
CA SER A 72 -5.51 -7.89 -5.35
C SER A 72 -6.65 -6.96 -5.73
N GLN A 73 -7.12 -7.02 -6.98
CA GLN A 73 -8.23 -6.21 -7.49
C GLN A 73 -9.55 -6.55 -6.79
N TYR A 74 -9.84 -7.84 -6.61
CA TYR A 74 -11.00 -8.31 -5.86
C TYR A 74 -10.96 -7.80 -4.41
N ALA A 75 -9.86 -8.04 -3.69
CA ALA A 75 -9.72 -7.64 -2.30
C ALA A 75 -9.82 -6.13 -2.13
N TRP A 76 -9.13 -5.35 -2.97
CA TRP A 76 -9.16 -3.89 -2.89
C TRP A 76 -10.57 -3.34 -3.12
N THR A 77 -11.30 -3.89 -4.09
CA THR A 77 -12.68 -3.46 -4.40
C THR A 77 -13.61 -3.72 -3.21
N ARG A 78 -13.64 -4.95 -2.71
CA ARG A 78 -14.51 -5.34 -1.60
C ARG A 78 -14.15 -4.64 -0.28
N LEU A 79 -12.86 -4.46 0.01
CA LEU A 79 -12.42 -3.72 1.19
C LEU A 79 -12.75 -2.22 1.07
N SER A 80 -12.69 -1.64 -0.12
CA SER A 80 -13.07 -0.25 -0.34
C SER A 80 -14.56 -0.02 -0.07
N GLU A 81 -15.41 -0.93 -0.54
CA GLU A 81 -16.85 -0.94 -0.25
C GLU A 81 -17.11 -1.11 1.25
N ALA A 82 -16.43 -2.07 1.90
CA ALA A 82 -16.57 -2.31 3.34
C ALA A 82 -16.18 -1.09 4.19
N CYS A 83 -15.24 -0.27 3.73
CA CYS A 83 -14.81 0.97 4.40
C CYS A 83 -15.77 2.13 4.19
N HIS A 84 -16.51 2.18 3.07
CA HIS A 84 -17.43 3.27 2.73
C HIS A 84 -18.87 2.85 3.03
N GLN A 85 -19.31 3.03 4.27
CA GLN A 85 -20.68 2.71 4.66
C GLN A 85 -21.58 3.94 4.50
N HIS A 86 -22.57 3.84 3.63
CA HIS A 86 -23.69 4.80 3.60
C HIS A 86 -24.73 4.46 4.67
N ALA A 87 -25.54 5.44 5.08
CA ALA A 87 -26.48 5.32 6.22
C ALA A 87 -27.47 4.14 6.16
N TYR A 88 -27.67 3.55 4.97
CA TYR A 88 -28.59 2.43 4.72
C TYR A 88 -27.89 1.13 4.32
N GLN A 89 -26.55 1.08 4.35
CA GLN A 89 -25.81 -0.14 4.04
C GLN A 89 -25.58 -0.98 5.29
N LEU A 90 -25.70 -2.30 5.12
CA LEU A 90 -25.35 -3.27 6.14
C LEU A 90 -23.84 -3.21 6.38
N SER A 91 -23.44 -3.17 7.66
CA SER A 91 -22.03 -3.27 8.03
C SER A 91 -21.44 -4.59 7.54
N PRO A 92 -20.16 -4.61 7.11
CA PRO A 92 -19.52 -5.83 6.64
C PRO A 92 -19.56 -6.90 7.73
N THR A 93 -19.94 -8.10 7.34
CA THR A 93 -20.03 -9.24 8.25
C THR A 93 -18.64 -9.70 8.68
N TYR A 94 -18.58 -10.42 9.80
CA TYR A 94 -17.34 -11.05 10.26
C TYR A 94 -16.75 -11.95 9.17
N GLN A 95 -17.57 -12.78 8.53
CA GLN A 95 -17.12 -13.75 7.54
C GLN A 95 -16.53 -13.06 6.30
N GLU A 96 -17.15 -11.97 5.83
CA GLU A 96 -16.63 -11.19 4.70
C GLU A 96 -15.26 -10.59 5.02
N VAL A 97 -15.10 -9.94 6.17
CA VAL A 97 -13.82 -9.32 6.53
C VAL A 97 -12.75 -10.38 6.80
N GLN A 98 -13.12 -11.53 7.38
CA GLN A 98 -12.19 -12.64 7.63
C GLN A 98 -11.66 -13.19 6.31
N HIS A 99 -12.57 -13.45 5.36
CA HIS A 99 -12.21 -13.94 4.03
C HIS A 99 -11.27 -12.98 3.30
N LEU A 100 -11.57 -11.67 3.33
CA LEU A 100 -10.71 -10.65 2.71
C LEU A 100 -9.33 -10.57 3.39
N LEU A 101 -9.28 -10.68 4.72
CA LEU A 101 -8.03 -10.73 5.48
C LEU A 101 -7.17 -11.94 5.07
N GLU A 102 -7.77 -13.10 4.90
CA GLU A 102 -7.08 -14.32 4.44
C GLU A 102 -6.53 -14.17 3.02
N ILE A 103 -7.30 -13.56 2.11
CA ILE A 103 -6.81 -13.25 0.75
C ILE A 103 -5.55 -12.39 0.81
N VAL A 104 -5.57 -11.31 1.60
CA VAL A 104 -4.44 -10.38 1.73
C VAL A 104 -3.23 -11.03 2.41
N ARG A 105 -3.44 -11.91 3.40
CA ARG A 105 -2.36 -12.74 3.97
C ARG A 105 -1.73 -13.65 2.92
N GLY A 106 -2.54 -14.25 2.06
CA GLY A 106 -2.05 -15.04 0.93
C GLY A 106 -1.20 -14.21 -0.04
N LEU A 107 -1.63 -12.99 -0.38
CA LEU A 107 -0.87 -12.06 -1.22
C LEU A 107 0.45 -11.61 -0.56
N GLN A 108 0.46 -11.44 0.77
CA GLN A 108 1.69 -11.16 1.51
C GLN A 108 2.67 -12.33 1.41
N ALA A 109 2.18 -13.56 1.53
CA ALA A 109 3.00 -14.77 1.45
C ALA A 109 3.53 -15.04 0.03
N SER A 110 2.79 -14.65 -1.01
CA SER A 110 3.23 -14.78 -2.41
C SER A 110 4.26 -13.72 -2.83
N ARG A 111 4.55 -12.74 -1.97
CA ARG A 111 5.50 -11.69 -2.30
C ARG A 111 6.93 -12.25 -2.33
N PRO A 112 7.73 -11.97 -3.39
CA PRO A 112 9.15 -12.31 -3.37
C PRO A 112 9.86 -11.54 -2.25
N ALA A 113 10.80 -12.19 -1.56
CA ALA A 113 11.63 -11.53 -0.58
C ALA A 113 12.48 -10.45 -1.28
N VAL A 114 12.08 -9.19 -1.17
CA VAL A 114 12.89 -8.07 -1.66
C VAL A 114 14.02 -7.86 -0.65
N PRO A 115 15.30 -7.96 -1.04
CA PRO A 115 16.39 -7.54 -0.17
C PRO A 115 16.21 -6.05 0.10
N VAL A 116 16.06 -5.67 1.36
CA VAL A 116 16.10 -4.25 1.75
C VAL A 116 17.49 -3.72 1.41
N ALA A 117 17.62 -3.08 0.24
CA ALA A 117 18.77 -2.27 -0.07
C ALA A 117 18.73 -1.09 0.90
N GLN A 118 19.56 -1.15 1.96
CA GLN A 118 19.74 -0.07 2.92
C GLN A 118 20.11 1.19 2.13
N SER A 119 19.19 2.15 2.11
CA SER A 119 19.37 3.43 1.44
C SER A 119 20.58 4.13 2.04
N ARG A 120 21.73 4.09 1.36
CA ARG A 120 22.85 4.98 1.64
C ARG A 120 22.35 6.39 1.27
N ARG A 121 21.91 7.14 2.28
CA ARG A 121 21.80 8.59 2.16
C ARG A 121 23.21 9.10 1.88
N SER A 122 23.50 9.45 0.62
CA SER A 122 24.65 10.31 0.33
C SER A 122 24.38 11.67 0.98
N PRO A 123 25.31 12.21 1.77
CA PRO A 123 25.16 13.57 2.28
C PRO A 123 25.24 14.53 1.08
N ILE A 124 24.24 15.41 1.01
CA ILE A 124 24.24 16.60 0.17
C ILE A 124 25.44 17.44 0.61
N SER A 125 26.52 17.44 -0.17
CA SER A 125 27.60 18.42 -0.02
C SER A 125 27.08 19.77 -0.49
N SER A 126 26.80 20.66 0.45
CA SER A 126 26.55 22.08 0.19
C SER A 126 27.90 22.76 -0.08
N GLU A 127 28.19 23.06 -1.35
CA GLU A 127 29.19 24.07 -1.69
C GLU A 127 28.55 25.47 -1.55
N PRO A 128 29.14 26.41 -0.79
CA PRO A 128 28.69 27.79 -0.81
C PRO A 128 29.14 28.48 -2.09
N CYS A 129 28.18 29.06 -2.84
CA CYS A 129 28.46 30.03 -3.90
C CYS A 129 29.29 31.19 -3.31
N ALA A 130 30.57 31.24 -3.65
CA ALA A 130 31.40 32.39 -3.37
C ALA A 130 30.88 33.60 -4.15
N SER A 131 30.45 34.61 -3.39
CA SER A 131 30.07 35.92 -3.88
C SER A 131 31.33 36.72 -4.19
N GLY A 132 31.47 37.17 -5.44
CA GLY A 132 32.51 38.10 -5.85
C GLY A 132 32.39 38.41 -7.33
N ASP A 133 31.96 39.63 -7.67
CA ASP A 133 32.90 40.61 -8.22
C ASP A 133 32.22 41.99 -8.35
N GLY A 134 32.94 43.01 -7.92
CA GLY A 134 32.52 44.40 -7.93
C GLY A 134 32.63 45.01 -9.32
N ARG A 135 31.68 45.85 -9.68
CA ARG A 135 31.88 46.85 -10.74
C ARG A 135 31.78 48.23 -10.13
N VAL A 136 32.95 48.87 -10.11
CA VAL A 136 33.17 50.30 -9.94
C VAL A 136 32.38 51.05 -11.01
N TYR A 137 31.61 52.06 -10.60
CA TYR A 137 31.07 53.07 -11.49
C TYR A 137 32.03 54.26 -11.47
N ASP A 138 32.62 54.58 -12.62
CA ASP A 138 33.30 55.86 -12.89
C ASP A 138 32.60 56.51 -14.11
N ALA A 139 31.97 57.66 -13.87
CA ALA A 139 31.79 58.82 -14.77
C ALA A 139 30.85 59.84 -14.13
#